data_AF-V5HPC4-F1
#
_entry.id   AF-V5HPC4-F1
#
_cell.length_a   1.000
_cell.length_b   1.000
_cell.length_c   1.000
_cell.angle_alpha   90.00
_cell.angle_beta   90.00
_cell.angle_gamma   90.00
#
_symmetry.space_group_name_H-M   'P 1'
#
loop_
_entity.id
_entity.type
_entity.pdbx_description
1 polymer ?
#
loop_
_entity_poly.entity_id
_entity_poly.type
_entity_poly.pdbx_seq_one_letter_code
_entity_poly.pdbx_strand_id
1 'polypeptide(L)'
;ATNGAVPPPVVVGQEHLQVAQDLKNSLNLRFPADFVRDNLADYTFKNPNILLKALLHPSYKARDRKGAADNFEPLDYVGGFVLDYVVSRYILMNSPNKTQHAMSHAKVAVLRQDSLAYFAVKNNFHKYVFLDRPIEKSSLRDFAEGLRNVHTLADLEIRQEEAQSLCTRSSSRWPEPFLWTAASTSRRWTPVFLKMIKRELDQVLNA
;
A
#
# COMPACT_ATOMS: atom_id res chain seq x y z
N ALA A 1 35.20 17.51 23.49
CA ALA A 1 33.80 17.04 23.48
C ALA A 1 32.93 18.29 23.46
N THR A 2 32.23 18.61 22.39
CA THR A 2 31.08 17.88 21.86
C THR A 2 30.97 18.11 20.35
N ASN A 3 30.88 17.04 19.57
CA ASN A 3 30.61 17.11 18.14
C ASN A 3 29.18 17.61 17.94
N GLY A 4 29.03 18.90 17.60
CA GLY A 4 27.78 19.48 17.15
C GLY A 4 27.39 18.87 15.81
N ALA A 5 26.70 17.74 15.84
CA ALA A 5 26.08 17.16 14.66
C ALA A 5 25.03 18.15 14.15
N VAL A 6 25.35 18.84 13.06
CA VAL A 6 24.40 19.66 12.30
C VAL A 6 23.24 18.74 11.91
N PRO A 7 21.98 19.03 12.31
CA PRO A 7 20.85 18.24 11.86
C PRO A 7 20.80 18.26 10.33
N PRO A 8 20.49 17.13 9.67
CA PRO A 8 20.45 17.09 8.22
C PRO A 8 19.51 18.19 7.69
N PRO A 9 19.86 18.86 6.57
CA PRO A 9 19.05 19.94 6.03
C PRO A 9 17.62 19.44 5.81
N VAL A 10 16.66 20.15 6.39
CA VAL A 10 15.24 19.90 6.15
C VAL A 10 15.00 20.20 4.67
N VAL A 11 14.88 19.15 3.87
CA VAL A 11 14.55 19.24 2.45
C VAL A 11 13.13 19.82 2.36
N VAL A 12 13.04 21.11 2.07
CA VAL A 12 11.77 21.84 1.87
C VAL A 12 10.94 21.09 0.84
N GLY A 13 9.71 20.70 1.20
CA GLY A 13 8.77 20.02 0.30
C GLY A 13 8.64 18.51 0.43
N GLN A 14 9.35 17.85 1.37
CA GLN A 14 9.14 16.42 1.68
C GLN A 14 8.44 16.16 3.02
N GLU A 15 8.03 17.19 3.77
CA GLU A 15 7.36 17.05 5.06
C GLU A 15 6.11 16.15 4.99
N HIS A 16 5.34 16.24 3.92
CA HIS A 16 4.13 15.45 3.75
C HIS A 16 4.40 14.00 3.34
N LEU A 17 5.62 13.64 2.95
CA LEU A 17 5.97 12.29 2.49
C LEU A 17 6.64 11.42 3.57
N GLN A 18 6.99 11.99 4.73
CA GLN A 18 7.71 11.29 5.79
C GLN A 18 7.14 11.61 7.18
N VAL A 19 7.37 10.72 8.14
CA VAL A 19 7.05 11.01 9.56
C VAL A 19 8.11 11.95 10.12
N ALA A 20 7.67 13.04 10.76
CA ALA A 20 8.54 13.96 11.49
C ALA A 20 9.21 13.26 12.67
N GLN A 21 10.46 13.62 12.99
CA GLN A 21 11.25 12.88 13.97
C GLN A 21 10.69 13.00 15.40
N ASP A 22 10.10 14.15 15.75
CA ASP A 22 9.39 14.36 17.01
C ASP A 22 8.15 13.46 17.12
N LEU A 23 7.37 13.36 16.04
CA LEU A 23 6.19 12.51 15.99
C LEU A 23 6.56 11.03 16.09
N LYS A 24 7.61 10.59 15.39
CA LYS A 24 8.13 9.22 15.46
C LYS A 24 8.45 8.82 16.90
N ASN A 25 9.15 9.70 17.63
CA ASN A 25 9.53 9.47 19.01
C ASN A 25 8.29 9.47 19.93
N SER A 26 7.39 10.44 19.77
CA SER A 26 6.14 10.54 20.56
C SER A 26 5.26 9.29 20.41
N LEU A 27 5.08 8.82 19.17
CA LEU A 27 4.24 7.68 18.87
C LEU A 27 4.92 6.33 19.15
N ASN A 28 6.22 6.32 19.50
CA ASN A 28 7.06 5.14 19.67
C ASN A 28 7.06 4.19 18.45
N LEU A 29 7.10 4.76 17.24
CA LEU A 29 7.06 3.99 15.99
C LEU A 29 8.38 3.23 15.80
N ARG A 30 8.30 1.90 15.71
CA ARG A 30 9.43 1.03 15.42
C ARG A 30 9.50 0.70 13.95
N PHE A 31 10.70 0.74 13.39
CA PHE A 31 10.93 0.37 12.00
C PHE A 31 10.74 -1.15 11.83
N PRO A 32 9.86 -1.61 10.93
CA PRO A 32 9.59 -3.04 10.76
C PRO A 32 10.68 -3.67 9.87
N ALA A 33 11.80 -4.04 10.48
CA ALA A 33 12.93 -4.64 9.77
C ALA A 33 12.56 -6.00 9.13
N ASP A 34 11.75 -6.81 9.82
CA ASP A 34 11.28 -8.10 9.31
C ASP A 34 10.45 -7.94 8.04
N PHE A 35 9.55 -6.96 8.01
CA PHE A 35 8.75 -6.65 6.82
C PHE A 35 9.63 -6.33 5.60
N VAL A 36 10.66 -5.50 5.79
CA VAL A 36 11.57 -5.11 4.71
C VAL A 36 12.39 -6.30 4.23
N ARG A 37 12.90 -7.12 5.15
CA ARG A 37 13.64 -8.34 4.80
C ARG A 37 12.78 -9.31 3.98
N ASP A 38 11.55 -9.54 4.39
CA ASP A 38 10.73 -10.60 3.82
C ASP A 38 10.07 -10.17 2.49
N ASN A 39 9.71 -8.89 2.33
CA ASN A 39 8.93 -8.41 1.19
C ASN A 39 9.66 -7.41 0.28
N LEU A 40 10.69 -6.73 0.79
CA LEU A 40 11.38 -5.63 0.10
C LEU A 40 12.90 -5.81 0.08
N ALA A 41 13.41 -7.05 0.12
CA ALA A 41 14.85 -7.35 0.16
C ALA A 41 15.65 -6.65 -0.96
N ASP A 42 15.03 -6.51 -2.14
CA ASP A 42 15.63 -5.90 -3.33
C ASP A 42 15.54 -4.35 -3.33
N TYR A 43 14.93 -3.75 -2.31
CA TYR A 43 14.71 -2.30 -2.23
C TYR A 43 15.04 -1.72 -0.85
N THR A 44 16.02 -0.81 -0.84
CA THR A 44 16.39 -0.06 0.37
C THR A 44 15.78 1.34 0.32
N PHE A 45 15.01 1.70 1.36
CA PHE A 45 14.49 3.05 1.52
C PHE A 45 15.63 4.03 1.80
N LYS A 46 15.68 5.13 1.03
CA LYS A 46 16.58 6.26 1.34
C LYS A 46 16.24 6.89 2.69
N ASN A 47 14.95 6.97 3.00
CA ASN A 47 14.46 7.43 4.29
C ASN A 47 13.48 6.39 4.89
N PRO A 48 13.82 5.73 6.02
CA PRO A 48 12.95 4.75 6.66
C PRO A 48 11.65 5.37 7.21
N ASN A 49 11.62 6.67 7.46
CA ASN A 49 10.42 7.36 7.96
C ASN A 49 9.31 7.44 6.92
N ILE A 50 9.62 7.22 5.63
CA ILE A 50 8.61 7.12 4.57
C ILE A 50 7.83 5.81 4.72
N LEU A 51 8.50 4.69 4.97
CA LEU A 51 7.84 3.40 5.24
C LEU A 51 6.97 3.47 6.49
N LEU A 52 7.48 4.11 7.56
CA LEU A 52 6.71 4.33 8.77
C LEU A 52 5.43 5.12 8.49
N LYS A 53 5.52 6.15 7.63
CA LYS A 53 4.34 6.94 7.24
C LYS A 53 3.34 6.10 6.45
N ALA A 54 3.80 5.30 5.50
CA ALA A 54 2.94 4.42 4.71
C ALA A 54 2.18 3.40 5.56
N LEU A 55 2.76 2.95 6.68
CA LEU A 55 2.12 2.03 7.61
C LEU A 55 1.20 2.71 8.64
N LEU A 56 1.15 4.04 8.67
CA LEU A 56 0.53 4.81 9.74
C LEU A 56 -0.93 5.16 9.43
N HIS A 57 -1.87 4.32 9.90
CA HIS A 57 -3.30 4.53 9.69
C HIS A 57 -3.80 5.82 10.37
N PRO A 58 -4.74 6.59 9.80
CA PRO A 58 -5.33 7.78 10.40
C PRO A 58 -5.87 7.57 11.81
N SER A 59 -6.33 6.36 12.14
CA SER A 59 -6.90 6.05 13.45
C SER A 59 -5.86 5.86 14.57
N TYR A 60 -4.61 5.55 14.26
CA TYR A 60 -3.58 5.22 15.26
C TYR A 60 -3.13 6.46 16.04
N LYS A 61 -3.40 6.55 17.34
CA LYS A 61 -3.03 7.68 18.20
C LYS A 61 -3.40 9.02 17.58
N ALA A 62 -4.56 9.07 16.93
CA ALA A 62 -5.01 10.25 16.17
C ALA A 62 -5.04 11.53 17.01
N ARG A 63 -5.32 11.38 18.32
CA ARG A 63 -5.35 12.48 19.30
C ARG A 63 -3.97 13.07 19.61
N ASP A 64 -2.90 12.31 19.41
CA ASP A 64 -1.53 12.69 19.72
C ASP A 64 -0.81 13.32 18.51
N ARG A 65 -1.49 13.43 17.36
CA ARG A 65 -0.94 13.97 16.11
C ARG A 65 -1.26 15.45 15.99
N LYS A 66 -0.34 16.22 15.42
CA LYS A 66 -0.47 17.67 15.27
C LYS A 66 -1.08 18.06 13.92
N GLY A 67 -0.82 17.29 12.86
CA GLY A 67 -1.30 17.56 11.51
C GLY A 67 -2.27 16.49 11.00
N ALA A 68 -3.27 16.92 10.24
CA ALA A 68 -4.17 16.01 9.52
C ALA A 68 -3.42 15.12 8.51
N ALA A 69 -2.29 15.61 7.97
CA ALA A 69 -1.44 14.90 7.02
C ALA A 69 -0.36 13.99 7.67
N ASP A 70 -0.42 13.79 8.99
CA ASP A 70 0.50 12.91 9.74
C ASP A 70 0.06 11.44 9.66
N ASN A 71 -0.32 10.97 8.47
CA ASN A 71 -0.80 9.63 8.18
C ASN A 71 -0.35 9.20 6.78
N PHE A 72 -0.78 8.04 6.30
CA PHE A 72 -0.41 7.56 4.97
C PHE A 72 -1.11 8.29 3.80
N GLU A 73 -2.17 9.07 4.02
CA GLU A 73 -3.03 9.61 2.95
C GLU A 73 -2.29 10.50 1.92
N PRO A 74 -1.32 11.36 2.31
CA PRO A 74 -0.54 12.12 1.32
C PRO A 74 0.28 11.21 0.42
N LEU A 75 0.78 10.10 0.98
CA LEU A 75 1.52 9.11 0.22
C LEU A 75 0.57 8.38 -0.73
N ASP A 76 -0.61 7.97 -0.24
CA ASP A 76 -1.67 7.30 -1.03
C ASP A 76 -2.11 8.10 -2.25
N TYR A 77 -2.34 9.41 -2.05
CA TYR A 77 -2.70 10.33 -3.12
C TYR A 77 -1.70 10.30 -4.28
N VAL A 78 -0.40 10.39 -3.97
CA VAL A 78 0.66 10.31 -5.00
C VAL A 78 0.79 8.89 -5.57
N GLY A 79 0.52 7.89 -4.73
CA GLY A 79 0.56 6.47 -5.07
C GLY A 79 -0.35 6.04 -6.18
N GLY A 80 -1.61 6.50 -6.12
CA GLY A 80 -2.59 6.18 -7.15
C GLY A 80 -2.06 6.49 -8.55
N PHE A 81 -1.49 7.68 -8.73
CA PHE A 81 -0.91 8.09 -10.01
C PHE A 81 0.31 7.26 -10.43
N VAL A 82 1.19 6.90 -9.48
CA VAL A 82 2.37 6.09 -9.76
C VAL A 82 1.99 4.66 -10.15
N LEU A 83 1.02 4.07 -9.44
CA LEU A 83 0.47 2.75 -9.73
C LEU A 83 -0.18 2.73 -11.11
N ASP A 84 -1.01 3.74 -11.41
CA ASP A 84 -1.63 3.93 -12.72
C ASP A 84 -0.59 3.95 -13.83
N TYR A 85 0.48 4.73 -13.66
CA TYR A 85 1.55 4.81 -14.64
C TYR A 85 2.30 3.48 -14.81
N VAL A 86 2.70 2.83 -13.72
CA VAL A 86 3.48 1.58 -13.76
C VAL A 86 2.69 0.45 -14.41
N VAL A 87 1.42 0.28 -14.02
CA VAL A 87 0.55 -0.77 -14.56
C VAL A 87 0.21 -0.48 -16.03
N SER A 88 -0.14 0.77 -16.38
CA SER A 88 -0.43 1.13 -17.77
C SER A 88 0.78 0.88 -18.68
N ARG A 89 1.99 1.23 -18.20
CA ARG A 89 3.22 0.98 -18.93
C ARG A 89 3.49 -0.52 -19.12
N TYR A 90 3.25 -1.34 -18.08
CA TYR A 90 3.41 -2.79 -18.18
C TYR A 90 2.45 -3.39 -19.20
N ILE A 91 1.16 -3.05 -19.12
CA ILE A 91 0.13 -3.54 -20.04
C ILE A 91 0.50 -3.19 -21.48
N LEU A 92 0.91 -1.94 -21.74
CA LEU A 92 1.29 -1.50 -23.08
C LEU A 92 2.49 -2.28 -23.64
N MET A 93 3.51 -2.56 -22.81
CA MET A 93 4.71 -3.29 -23.25
C MET A 93 4.46 -4.78 -23.47
N ASN A 94 3.55 -5.38 -22.70
CA ASN A 94 3.29 -6.82 -22.72
C ASN A 94 2.07 -7.22 -23.55
N SER A 95 1.31 -6.26 -24.07
CA SER A 95 0.11 -6.52 -24.89
C SER A 95 0.02 -5.60 -26.11
N PRO A 96 1.01 -5.65 -27.03
CA PRO A 96 1.04 -4.76 -28.20
C PRO A 96 -0.15 -4.93 -29.15
N ASN A 97 -0.81 -6.11 -29.13
CA ASN A 97 -1.91 -6.45 -30.04
C ASN A 97 -3.30 -6.30 -29.40
N LYS A 98 -3.42 -5.86 -28.14
CA LYS A 98 -4.73 -5.71 -27.47
C LYS A 98 -5.35 -4.34 -27.78
N THR A 99 -6.68 -4.32 -27.82
CA THR A 99 -7.44 -3.08 -28.01
C THR A 99 -7.32 -2.18 -26.78
N GLN A 100 -7.49 -0.86 -26.97
CA GLN A 100 -7.51 0.11 -25.87
C GLN A 100 -8.54 -0.26 -24.79
N HIS A 101 -9.69 -0.80 -25.20
CA HIS A 101 -10.74 -1.24 -24.29
C HIS A 101 -10.26 -2.39 -23.40
N ALA A 102 -9.67 -3.44 -23.97
CA ALA A 102 -9.14 -4.58 -23.21
C ALA A 102 -8.01 -4.17 -22.25
N MET A 103 -7.11 -3.27 -22.68
CA MET A 103 -6.06 -2.74 -21.81
C MET A 103 -6.63 -1.93 -20.64
N SER A 104 -7.67 -1.14 -20.89
CA SER A 104 -8.34 -0.35 -19.85
C SER A 104 -9.08 -1.25 -18.85
N HIS A 105 -9.75 -2.30 -19.35
CA HIS A 105 -10.41 -3.30 -18.51
C HIS A 105 -9.41 -4.02 -17.58
N ALA A 106 -8.31 -4.51 -18.13
CA ALA A 106 -7.25 -5.15 -17.35
C ALA A 106 -6.65 -4.21 -16.30
N LYS A 107 -6.45 -2.94 -16.65
CA LYS A 107 -5.98 -1.91 -15.71
C LYS A 107 -6.94 -1.76 -14.54
N VAL A 108 -8.24 -1.59 -14.82
CA VAL A 108 -9.28 -1.41 -13.79
C VAL A 108 -9.40 -2.63 -12.88
N ALA A 109 -9.39 -3.84 -13.45
CA ALA A 109 -9.48 -5.08 -12.67
C ALA A 109 -8.33 -5.20 -11.63
N VAL A 110 -7.11 -4.83 -12.02
CA VAL A 110 -5.91 -4.97 -11.16
C VAL A 110 -5.79 -3.81 -10.16
N LEU A 111 -6.16 -2.59 -10.56
CA LEU A 111 -6.04 -1.39 -9.72
C LEU A 111 -7.28 -1.11 -8.86
N ARG A 112 -8.30 -1.97 -8.90
CA ARG A 112 -9.45 -1.85 -8.01
C ARG A 112 -9.03 -2.04 -6.55
N GLN A 113 -9.72 -1.33 -5.67
CA GLN A 113 -9.43 -1.31 -4.23
C GLN A 113 -9.34 -2.71 -3.62
N ASP A 114 -10.25 -3.60 -3.99
CA ASP A 114 -10.30 -4.97 -3.48
C ASP A 114 -9.09 -5.79 -3.90
N SER A 115 -8.66 -5.65 -5.16
CA SER A 115 -7.47 -6.28 -5.70
C SER A 115 -6.23 -5.80 -4.95
N LEU A 116 -6.11 -4.49 -4.71
CA LEU A 116 -5.01 -3.90 -3.94
C LEU A 116 -5.00 -4.36 -2.48
N ALA A 117 -6.17 -4.49 -1.84
CA ALA A 117 -6.30 -5.04 -0.49
C ALA A 117 -5.89 -6.52 -0.44
N TYR A 118 -6.31 -7.32 -1.44
CA TYR A 118 -5.89 -8.71 -1.60
C TYR A 118 -4.36 -8.82 -1.74
N PHE A 119 -3.74 -7.99 -2.58
CA PHE A 119 -2.29 -7.97 -2.73
C PHE A 119 -1.57 -7.59 -1.43
N ALA A 120 -2.11 -6.63 -0.68
CA ALA A 120 -1.56 -6.25 0.62
C ALA A 120 -1.61 -7.41 1.63
N VAL A 121 -2.74 -8.12 1.71
CA VAL A 121 -2.86 -9.27 2.61
C VAL A 121 -1.91 -10.40 2.21
N LYS A 122 -1.86 -10.74 0.91
CA LYS A 122 -1.01 -11.80 0.34
C LYS A 122 0.48 -11.57 0.63
N ASN A 123 0.91 -10.31 0.65
CA ASN A 123 2.28 -9.91 0.97
C ASN A 123 2.46 -9.50 2.46
N ASN A 124 1.60 -10.00 3.35
CA ASN A 124 1.71 -9.84 4.82
C ASN A 124 1.71 -8.40 5.35
N PHE A 125 1.33 -7.42 4.54
CA PHE A 125 1.35 -6.01 4.93
C PHE A 125 0.44 -5.70 6.11
N HIS A 126 -0.73 -6.36 6.15
CA HIS A 126 -1.73 -6.25 7.21
C HIS A 126 -1.17 -6.49 8.63
N LYS A 127 -0.05 -7.21 8.78
CA LYS A 127 0.60 -7.50 10.07
C LYS A 127 1.38 -6.32 10.63
N TYR A 128 1.77 -5.37 9.79
CA TYR A 128 2.70 -4.28 10.13
C TYR A 128 2.03 -2.89 10.16
N VAL A 129 0.73 -2.81 9.87
CA VAL A 129 -0.02 -1.54 9.90
C VAL A 129 -0.23 -1.08 11.34
N PHE A 130 0.09 0.18 11.61
CA PHE A 130 -0.19 0.82 12.90
C PHE A 130 -1.67 1.19 12.95
N LEU A 131 -2.45 0.45 13.75
CA LEU A 131 -3.87 0.66 14.00
C LEU A 131 -4.11 0.75 15.51
N ASP A 132 -5.07 1.56 15.94
CA ASP A 132 -5.49 1.61 17.34
C ASP A 132 -6.88 1.07 17.58
N ARG A 133 -7.82 1.30 16.66
CA ARG A 133 -9.20 0.89 16.86
C ARG A 133 -9.32 -0.64 16.84
N PRO A 134 -9.90 -1.27 17.87
CA PRO A 134 -10.00 -2.72 17.95
C PRO A 134 -10.94 -3.30 16.88
N ILE A 135 -12.01 -2.57 16.54
CA ILE A 135 -12.94 -2.92 15.46
C ILE A 135 -12.16 -3.03 14.14
N GLU A 136 -11.32 -2.04 13.85
CA GLU A 136 -10.51 -2.02 12.62
C GLU A 136 -9.50 -3.16 12.56
N LYS A 137 -8.89 -3.50 13.69
CA LYS A 137 -8.00 -4.66 13.80
C LYS A 137 -8.74 -5.98 13.59
N SER A 138 -9.95 -6.12 14.12
CA SER A 138 -10.76 -7.33 13.93
C SER A 138 -11.12 -7.49 12.46
N SER A 139 -11.69 -6.45 11.84
CA SER A 139 -12.09 -6.50 10.44
C SER A 139 -10.91 -6.79 9.50
N LEU A 140 -9.73 -6.22 9.76
CA LEU A 140 -8.53 -6.53 8.98
C LEU A 140 -8.10 -8.00 9.13
N ARG A 141 -8.24 -8.56 10.34
CA ARG A 141 -7.95 -9.98 10.60
C ARG A 141 -8.96 -10.87 9.90
N ASP A 142 -10.25 -10.58 10.04
CA ASP A 142 -11.33 -11.37 9.45
C ASP A 142 -11.24 -11.37 7.92
N PHE A 143 -10.89 -10.22 7.33
CA PHE A 143 -10.58 -10.12 5.90
C PHE A 143 -9.36 -10.97 5.51
N ALA A 144 -8.28 -10.89 6.27
CA ALA A 144 -7.08 -11.70 6.01
C ALA A 144 -7.33 -13.21 6.14
N GLU A 145 -8.16 -13.63 7.09
CA GLU A 145 -8.61 -15.01 7.25
C GLU A 145 -9.48 -15.47 6.07
N GLY A 146 -10.43 -14.64 5.64
CA GLY A 146 -11.30 -14.93 4.50
C GLY A 146 -10.53 -15.13 3.19
N LEU A 147 -9.39 -14.46 3.04
CA LEU A 147 -8.52 -14.58 1.87
C LEU A 147 -7.58 -15.78 1.89
N ARG A 148 -7.50 -16.56 2.98
CA ARG A 148 -6.60 -17.73 3.06
C ARG A 148 -6.81 -18.74 1.93
N ASN A 149 -8.05 -18.89 1.48
CA ASN A 149 -8.45 -19.83 0.43
C ASN A 149 -8.69 -19.15 -0.93
N VAL A 150 -8.33 -17.87 -1.07
CA VAL A 150 -8.44 -17.12 -2.34
C VAL A 150 -7.06 -17.11 -2.98
N HIS A 151 -6.95 -17.65 -4.19
CA HIS A 151 -5.65 -17.83 -4.85
C HIS A 151 -5.47 -16.92 -6.06
N THR A 152 -6.56 -16.49 -6.68
CA THR A 152 -6.57 -15.61 -7.86
C THR A 152 -7.51 -14.42 -7.67
N LEU A 153 -7.34 -13.37 -8.49
CA LEU A 153 -8.30 -12.27 -8.56
C LEU A 153 -9.70 -12.71 -9.03
N ALA A 154 -9.80 -13.74 -9.87
CA ALA A 154 -11.08 -14.27 -10.32
C ALA A 154 -11.88 -14.89 -9.16
N ASP A 155 -11.20 -15.61 -8.26
CA ASP A 155 -11.82 -16.18 -7.05
C ASP A 155 -12.34 -15.08 -6.10
N LEU A 156 -11.66 -13.93 -6.08
CA LEU A 156 -12.07 -12.76 -5.30
C LEU A 156 -13.35 -12.13 -5.88
N GLU A 157 -13.45 -12.02 -7.20
CA GLU A 157 -14.62 -11.47 -7.90
C GLU A 157 -15.87 -12.32 -7.67
N ILE A 158 -15.75 -13.65 -7.75
CA ILE A 158 -16.85 -14.59 -7.50
C ILE A 158 -17.39 -14.43 -6.08
N ARG A 159 -16.51 -14.31 -5.08
CA ARG A 159 -16.95 -14.12 -3.68
C ARG A 159 -17.59 -12.77 -3.41
N GLN A 160 -17.31 -11.75 -4.21
CA GLN A 160 -17.99 -10.46 -4.06
C GLN A 160 -19.42 -10.51 -4.57
N GLU A 161 -19.69 -11.25 -5.65
CA GLU A 161 -21.07 -11.45 -6.13
C GLU A 161 -21.90 -12.21 -5.08
N GLU A 162 -21.30 -13.21 -4.41
CA GLU A 162 -21.95 -13.92 -3.30
C GLU A 162 -22.12 -13.04 -2.05
N ALA A 163 -21.11 -12.23 -1.71
CA ALA A 163 -21.10 -11.37 -0.52
C ALA A 163 -21.88 -10.05 -0.68
N GLN A 164 -22.20 -9.60 -1.91
CA GLN A 164 -23.05 -8.43 -2.14
C GLN A 164 -24.47 -8.62 -1.56
N SER A 165 -24.90 -9.88 -1.35
CA SER A 165 -26.14 -10.20 -0.62
C SER A 165 -26.03 -10.01 0.91
N LEU A 166 -24.81 -9.94 1.47
CA LEU A 166 -24.54 -9.92 2.92
C LEU A 166 -23.77 -8.68 3.41
N CYS A 167 -23.06 -7.94 2.55
CA CYS A 167 -22.09 -6.91 2.94
C CYS A 167 -22.42 -5.46 2.50
N THR A 168 -23.69 -5.09 2.32
CA THR A 168 -24.12 -3.67 2.22
C THR A 168 -24.20 -2.95 3.57
N ARG A 169 -23.48 -3.42 4.61
CA ARG A 169 -23.70 -2.97 6.00
C ARG A 169 -22.46 -2.66 6.81
N SER A 170 -21.37 -2.22 6.18
CA SER A 170 -20.38 -1.39 6.88
C SER A 170 -19.86 -0.29 5.98
N SER A 171 -20.40 0.93 6.15
CA SER A 171 -19.89 2.19 5.57
C SER A 171 -18.50 2.60 6.10
N SER A 172 -17.73 1.63 6.60
CA SER A 172 -16.33 1.86 6.94
C SER A 172 -15.58 1.76 5.62
N ARG A 173 -15.27 2.91 5.05
CA ARG A 173 -14.30 3.09 3.97
C ARG A 173 -12.97 2.54 4.50
N TRP A 174 -12.79 1.23 4.34
CA TRP A 174 -11.55 0.53 4.65
C TRP A 174 -10.54 0.94 3.62
N PRO A 175 -9.28 1.08 4.00
CA PRO A 175 -8.60 2.24 3.48
C PRO A 175 -7.88 1.90 2.16
N GLU A 176 -7.77 2.90 1.31
CA GLU A 176 -7.22 2.83 -0.05
C GLU A 176 -5.70 2.48 -0.03
N PRO A 177 -5.04 2.18 -1.16
CA PRO A 177 -4.00 1.16 -1.30
C PRO A 177 -2.78 1.31 -0.39
N PHE A 178 -2.78 0.43 0.62
CA PHE A 178 -2.09 0.57 1.88
C PHE A 178 -0.58 0.69 1.96
N LEU A 179 0.23 0.46 0.92
CA LEU A 179 1.68 0.36 1.15
C LEU A 179 2.59 0.61 -0.03
N TRP A 180 2.03 1.07 -1.13
CA TRP A 180 2.77 1.10 -2.38
C TRP A 180 3.45 2.44 -2.66
N THR A 181 3.43 3.32 -1.68
CA THR A 181 3.79 4.73 -1.83
C THR A 181 5.07 5.12 -1.15
N ALA A 182 5.63 4.23 -0.33
CA ALA A 182 6.87 4.55 0.35
C ALA A 182 8.11 4.58 -0.57
N ALA A 183 7.95 4.24 -1.86
CA ALA A 183 9.07 4.00 -2.76
C ALA A 183 9.07 4.83 -4.06
N SER A 184 8.20 5.84 -4.16
CA SER A 184 7.92 6.57 -5.41
C SER A 184 9.02 7.54 -5.89
N THR A 185 10.23 7.51 -5.33
CA THR A 185 11.35 8.34 -5.82
C THR A 185 12.38 7.56 -6.65
N SER A 186 12.11 6.31 -7.08
CA SER A 186 13.12 5.55 -7.82
C SER A 186 12.57 4.53 -8.82
N ARG A 187 13.15 4.51 -10.03
CA ARG A 187 13.06 3.39 -11.01
C ARG A 187 13.28 2.00 -10.39
N ARG A 188 13.89 1.93 -9.21
CA ARG A 188 14.23 0.70 -8.49
C ARG A 188 13.04 -0.01 -7.83
N TRP A 189 11.90 0.65 -7.64
CA TRP A 189 10.76 0.00 -6.99
C TRP A 189 9.84 -0.76 -7.97
N THR A 190 9.78 -0.35 -9.23
CA THR A 190 8.96 -1.00 -10.25
C THR A 190 9.18 -2.52 -10.34
N PRO A 191 10.41 -3.07 -10.28
CA PRO A 191 10.61 -4.53 -10.28
C PRO A 191 10.03 -5.23 -9.04
N VAL A 192 10.15 -4.61 -7.87
CA VAL A 192 9.58 -5.14 -6.61
C VAL A 192 8.06 -5.12 -6.67
N PHE A 193 7.49 -4.03 -7.18
CA PHE A 193 6.06 -3.90 -7.43
C PHE A 193 5.54 -4.98 -8.37
N LEU A 194 6.15 -5.08 -9.54
CA LEU A 194 5.75 -6.05 -10.54
C LEU A 194 5.92 -7.48 -10.02
N LYS A 195 6.96 -7.81 -9.25
CA LYS A 195 7.12 -9.16 -8.66
C LYS A 195 5.91 -9.59 -7.83
N MET A 196 5.26 -8.65 -7.14
CA MET A 196 4.10 -8.90 -6.29
C MET A 196 2.79 -9.05 -7.08
N ILE A 197 2.59 -8.31 -8.18
CA ILE A 197 1.32 -8.31 -8.94
C ILE A 197 1.38 -9.03 -10.30
N LYS A 198 2.58 -9.31 -10.83
CA LYS A 198 2.79 -9.80 -12.20
C LYS A 198 2.01 -11.05 -12.51
N ARG A 199 1.93 -11.99 -11.57
CA ARG A 199 1.18 -13.24 -11.76
C ARG A 199 -0.29 -12.98 -12.07
N GLU A 200 -0.95 -12.13 -11.29
CA GLU A 200 -2.37 -11.83 -11.51
C GLU A 200 -2.56 -10.93 -12.74
N LEU A 201 -1.63 -9.98 -12.96
CA LEU A 201 -1.67 -9.12 -14.14
C LEU A 201 -1.53 -9.92 -15.44
N ASP A 202 -0.64 -10.91 -15.48
CA ASP A 202 -0.50 -11.82 -16.62
C ASP A 202 -1.75 -12.71 -16.77
N GLN A 203 -2.40 -13.13 -15.69
CA GLN A 203 -3.66 -13.90 -15.76
C GLN A 203 -4.79 -13.06 -16.35
N VAL A 204 -4.99 -11.83 -15.87
CA VAL A 204 -6.01 -10.91 -16.38
C VAL A 204 -5.74 -10.51 -17.84
N LEU A 205 -4.46 -10.41 -18.22
CA LEU A 205 -4.09 -10.13 -19.62
C LEU A 205 -4.22 -11.35 -20.53
N ASN A 206 -4.14 -12.58 -20.03
CA ASN A 206 -4.26 -13.78 -20.86
C ASN A 206 -5.66 -14.43 -20.84
N ALA A 207 -6.53 -13.97 -19.93
CA ALA A 207 -7.97 -14.21 -19.98
C ALA A 207 -8.62 -13.46 -21.16
#